data_AF-A0A9W7YNY6-F1
#
_entry.id   AF-A0A9W7YNY6-F1
#
_cell.length_a   1.000
_cell.length_b   1.000
_cell.length_c   1.000
_cell.angle_alpha   90.00
_cell.angle_beta   90.00
_cell.angle_gamma   90.00
#
_symmetry.space_group_name_H-M   'P 1'
#
loop_
_entity.id
_entity.type
_entity.pdbx_description
1 polymer ?
#
loop_
_entity_poly.entity_id
_entity_poly.type
_entity_poly.pdbx_seq_one_letter_code
_entity_poly.pdbx_strand_id
1 'polypeptide(L)'
;MEGIATREFLAQRPLYSQDTNELQQYVELAVDWEAMHGLLFRAPGSETATWQRTALVPAPITLAPSPIPRSSFDLVVSLQPTLNTLFDRISRDHDFLVSTLQSLGTSDEFTTRVFQMYLKQRLEGAKKPCVIGIHRSDYLINAGAELQAKQVEFNTIAASFASLSAVVGDFHRYMLERTAYKHLLKAGRITREQIPPNESLTSIGDGIAAGFELYGQSEAVVVMVVQPGERNVYDQR
;
A
#
# COMPACT_ATOMS: atom_id res chain seq x y z
N MET A 1 13.02 -17.12 -23.16
CA MET A 1 11.83 -17.57 -23.90
C MET A 1 10.64 -17.56 -22.95
N GLU A 2 9.56 -16.85 -23.28
CA GLU A 2 8.33 -16.87 -22.48
C GLU A 2 7.69 -18.27 -22.47
N GLY A 3 7.28 -18.75 -21.30
CA GLY A 3 6.59 -20.03 -21.17
C GLY A 3 5.11 -19.95 -21.50
N ILE A 4 4.45 -21.11 -21.58
CA ILE A 4 3.06 -21.26 -22.04
C ILE A 4 2.09 -20.43 -21.17
N ALA A 5 2.19 -20.56 -19.84
CA ALA A 5 1.34 -19.83 -18.91
C ALA A 5 1.50 -18.30 -19.02
N THR A 6 2.73 -17.82 -19.24
CA THR A 6 3.01 -16.40 -19.48
C THR A 6 2.32 -15.92 -20.76
N ARG A 7 2.45 -16.66 -21.86
CA ARG A 7 1.82 -16.30 -23.14
C ARG A 7 0.30 -16.30 -23.05
N GLU A 8 -0.29 -17.30 -22.41
CA GLU A 8 -1.74 -17.39 -22.22
C GLU A 8 -2.29 -16.20 -21.44
N PHE A 9 -1.66 -15.85 -20.32
CA PHE A 9 -2.05 -14.68 -19.53
C PHE A 9 -1.93 -13.38 -20.33
N LEU A 10 -0.80 -13.18 -21.02
CA LEU A 10 -0.56 -11.98 -21.82
C LEU A 10 -1.53 -11.85 -23.00
N ALA A 11 -2.00 -12.98 -23.56
CA ALA A 11 -2.99 -12.99 -24.63
C ALA A 11 -4.42 -12.73 -24.13
N GLN A 12 -4.76 -13.14 -22.91
CA GLN A 12 -6.10 -12.99 -22.34
C GLN A 12 -6.30 -11.68 -21.56
N ARG A 13 -5.22 -10.96 -21.25
CA ARG A 13 -5.30 -9.73 -20.46
C ARG A 13 -6.10 -8.65 -21.20
N PRO A 14 -6.84 -7.79 -20.48
CA PRO A 14 -7.48 -6.63 -21.06
C PRO A 14 -6.44 -5.70 -21.71
N LEU A 15 -6.80 -5.16 -22.89
CA LEU A 15 -6.04 -4.12 -23.56
C LEU A 15 -6.80 -2.80 -23.45
N TYR A 16 -6.09 -1.77 -23.00
CA TYR A 16 -6.67 -0.46 -22.69
C TYR A 16 -6.33 0.55 -23.78
N SER A 17 -7.29 1.43 -24.10
CA SER A 17 -7.02 2.61 -24.94
C SER A 17 -5.92 3.46 -24.31
N GLN A 18 -5.10 4.07 -25.16
CA GLN A 18 -4.13 5.10 -24.77
C GLN A 18 -4.47 6.45 -25.41
N ASP A 19 -5.59 6.54 -26.14
CA ASP A 19 -6.04 7.80 -26.74
C ASP A 19 -6.71 8.67 -25.68
N THR A 20 -6.03 9.74 -25.28
CA THR A 20 -6.50 10.64 -24.24
C THR A 20 -7.82 11.34 -24.60
N ASN A 21 -8.13 11.52 -25.89
CA ASN A 21 -9.39 12.14 -26.31
C ASN A 21 -10.57 11.21 -26.04
N GLU A 22 -10.40 9.91 -26.28
CA GLU A 22 -11.43 8.89 -25.98
C GLU A 22 -11.63 8.72 -24.46
N LEU A 23 -10.58 8.98 -23.68
CA LEU A 23 -10.56 8.80 -22.23
C LEU A 23 -11.01 10.03 -21.45
N GLN A 24 -11.22 11.19 -22.09
CA GLN A 24 -11.53 12.44 -21.39
C GLN A 24 -12.78 12.32 -20.49
N GLN A 25 -13.85 11.70 -20.98
CA GLN A 25 -15.07 11.45 -20.19
C GLN A 25 -14.82 10.53 -18.98
N TYR A 26 -13.87 9.59 -19.08
CA TYR A 26 -13.50 8.70 -17.99
C TYR A 26 -12.70 9.45 -16.92
N VAL A 27 -11.83 10.37 -17.35
CA VAL A 27 -11.06 11.23 -16.45
C VAL A 27 -12.00 12.16 -15.67
N GLU A 28 -12.95 12.82 -16.34
CA GLU A 28 -13.93 13.69 -15.68
C GLU A 28 -14.75 12.91 -14.64
N LEU A 29 -15.25 11.73 -15.01
CA LEU A 29 -15.99 10.86 -14.10
C LEU A 29 -15.13 10.40 -12.91
N ALA A 30 -13.85 10.13 -13.15
CA ALA A 30 -12.92 9.75 -12.09
C ALA A 30 -12.71 10.88 -11.10
N VAL A 31 -12.40 12.08 -11.60
CA VAL A 31 -12.17 13.27 -10.76
C VAL A 31 -13.38 13.59 -9.88
N ASP A 32 -14.59 13.54 -10.45
CA ASP A 32 -15.82 13.76 -9.69
C ASP A 32 -16.01 12.69 -8.60
N TRP A 33 -15.81 11.42 -8.94
CA TRP A 33 -15.95 10.31 -8.00
C TRP A 33 -14.92 10.41 -6.86
N GLU A 34 -13.65 10.69 -7.20
CA GLU A 34 -12.56 10.85 -6.24
C GLU A 34 -12.86 11.96 -5.23
N ALA A 35 -13.36 13.10 -5.71
CA ALA A 35 -13.76 14.22 -4.86
C ALA A 35 -14.91 13.84 -3.90
N MET A 36 -15.88 13.07 -4.38
CA MET A 36 -17.03 12.63 -3.57
C MET A 36 -16.69 11.56 -2.53
N HIS A 37 -15.61 10.79 -2.72
CA HIS A 37 -15.26 9.65 -1.88
C HIS A 37 -13.95 9.84 -1.10
N GLY A 38 -13.39 11.06 -1.11
CA GLY A 38 -12.21 11.41 -0.30
C GLY A 38 -10.90 10.83 -0.83
N LEU A 39 -10.85 10.40 -2.09
CA LEU A 39 -9.63 9.92 -2.75
C LEU A 39 -8.80 11.11 -3.24
N LEU A 40 -8.22 11.84 -2.29
CA LEU A 40 -7.65 13.17 -2.50
C LEU A 40 -6.29 13.32 -1.81
N PHE A 41 -5.44 14.19 -2.35
CA PHE A 41 -4.23 14.71 -1.71
C PHE A 41 -4.34 16.21 -1.48
N ARG A 42 -3.50 16.75 -0.59
CA ARG A 42 -3.23 18.19 -0.62
C ARG A 42 -2.47 18.54 -1.90
N ALA A 43 -2.87 19.65 -2.51
CA ALA A 43 -2.13 20.24 -3.62
C ALA A 43 -0.67 20.52 -3.18
N PRO A 44 0.31 20.44 -4.10
CA PRO A 44 1.65 20.94 -3.83
C PRO A 44 1.57 22.40 -3.35
N GLY A 45 2.32 22.72 -2.30
CA GLY A 45 2.39 24.10 -1.83
C GLY A 45 3.05 25.02 -2.86
N SER A 46 2.69 26.30 -2.81
CA SER A 46 3.38 27.37 -3.53
C SER A 46 3.72 28.51 -2.59
N GLU A 47 4.90 29.09 -2.78
CA GLU A 47 5.34 30.30 -2.08
C GLU A 47 4.54 31.53 -2.53
N THR A 48 4.11 31.56 -3.79
CA THR A 48 3.38 32.69 -4.39
C THR A 48 1.86 32.56 -4.26
N ALA A 49 1.35 31.37 -3.94
CA ALA A 49 -0.08 31.08 -3.82
C ALA A 49 -0.40 30.37 -2.50
N THR A 50 -0.44 31.13 -1.40
CA THR A 50 -0.67 30.62 -0.04
C THR A 50 -1.99 29.86 0.13
N TRP A 51 -3.02 30.17 -0.68
CA TRP A 51 -4.30 29.45 -0.70
C TRP A 51 -4.16 27.97 -1.07
N GLN A 52 -3.12 27.60 -1.84
CA GLN A 52 -2.88 26.21 -2.25
C GLN A 52 -2.61 25.27 -1.07
N ARG A 53 -2.24 25.79 0.10
CA ARG A 53 -2.10 25.01 1.35
C ARG A 53 -3.40 24.33 1.78
N THR A 54 -4.54 24.86 1.33
CA THR A 54 -5.89 24.29 1.59
C THR A 54 -6.50 23.63 0.37
N ALA A 55 -5.84 23.71 -0.80
CA ALA A 55 -6.35 23.13 -2.03
C ALA A 55 -6.15 21.60 -2.02
N LEU A 56 -7.11 20.90 -2.63
CA LEU A 56 -7.10 19.45 -2.79
C LEU A 56 -6.97 19.11 -4.26
N VAL A 57 -6.31 17.98 -4.53
CA VAL A 57 -6.21 17.41 -5.87
C VAL A 57 -6.59 15.92 -5.79
N PRO A 58 -7.21 15.35 -6.83
CA PRO A 58 -7.43 13.91 -6.95
C PRO A 58 -6.13 13.12 -6.75
N ALA A 59 -6.24 11.93 -6.16
CA ALA A 59 -5.10 11.04 -6.04
C ALA A 59 -4.75 10.46 -7.43
N PRO A 60 -3.47 10.24 -7.76
CA PRO A 60 -3.13 9.62 -9.02
C PRO A 60 -3.56 8.15 -9.01
N ILE A 61 -4.58 7.80 -9.79
CA ILE A 61 -5.10 6.44 -9.94
C ILE A 61 -5.11 5.97 -11.39
N THR A 62 -5.25 4.65 -11.60
CA THR A 62 -5.54 4.10 -12.92
C THR A 62 -7.05 4.12 -13.17
N LEU A 63 -7.49 4.45 -14.39
CA LEU A 63 -8.91 4.46 -14.76
C LEU A 63 -9.55 3.06 -14.73
N ALA A 64 -8.74 2.01 -14.93
CA ALA A 64 -9.15 0.61 -14.88
C ALA A 64 -8.11 -0.23 -14.11
N PRO A 65 -8.49 -1.40 -13.57
CA PRO A 65 -7.59 -2.24 -12.79
C PRO A 65 -6.48 -2.86 -13.67
N SER A 66 -5.26 -2.95 -13.14
CA SER A 66 -4.17 -3.64 -13.82
C SER A 66 -4.31 -5.16 -13.70
N PRO A 67 -4.12 -5.94 -14.78
CA PRO A 67 -4.24 -7.39 -14.71
C PRO A 67 -3.08 -8.02 -13.96
N ILE A 68 -3.41 -8.89 -12.98
CA ILE A 68 -2.45 -9.70 -12.22
C ILE A 68 -2.86 -11.17 -12.33
N PRO A 69 -1.92 -12.11 -12.50
CA PRO A 69 -2.24 -13.55 -12.52
C PRO A 69 -2.85 -13.99 -11.19
N ARG A 70 -4.01 -14.65 -11.23
CA ARG A 70 -4.74 -15.09 -10.03
C ARG A 70 -3.88 -15.94 -9.09
N SER A 71 -3.14 -16.90 -9.63
CA SER A 71 -2.24 -17.75 -8.84
C SER A 71 -1.15 -16.96 -8.11
N SER A 72 -0.65 -15.87 -8.72
CA SER A 72 0.32 -14.99 -8.07
C SER A 72 -0.32 -14.15 -6.96
N PHE A 73 -1.53 -13.62 -7.19
CA PHE A 73 -2.29 -12.89 -6.18
C PHE A 73 -2.62 -13.76 -4.97
N ASP A 74 -3.21 -14.94 -5.19
CA ASP A 74 -3.61 -15.86 -4.13
C ASP A 74 -2.39 -16.30 -3.29
N LEU A 75 -1.25 -16.56 -3.96
CA LEU A 75 0.01 -16.87 -3.29
C LEU A 75 0.44 -15.74 -2.35
N VAL A 76 0.55 -14.50 -2.82
CA VAL A 76 1.07 -13.40 -1.98
C VAL A 76 0.11 -13.07 -0.84
N VAL A 77 -1.20 -13.20 -1.03
CA VAL A 77 -2.19 -13.07 0.05
C VAL A 77 -1.96 -14.14 1.10
N SER A 78 -1.77 -15.40 0.70
CA SER A 78 -1.52 -16.51 1.64
C SER A 78 -0.20 -16.38 2.43
N LEU A 79 0.78 -15.64 1.91
CA LEU A 79 2.08 -15.42 2.56
C LEU A 79 2.03 -14.39 3.69
N GLN A 80 1.01 -13.54 3.72
CA GLN A 80 0.94 -12.39 4.63
C GLN A 80 1.12 -12.76 6.13
N PRO A 81 0.41 -13.78 6.69
CA PRO A 81 0.58 -14.14 8.10
C PRO A 81 1.97 -14.72 8.41
N THR A 82 2.53 -15.47 7.45
CA THR A 82 3.86 -16.07 7.55
C THR A 82 4.93 -14.98 7.60
N LEU A 83 4.83 -13.96 6.74
CA LEU A 83 5.76 -12.84 6.75
C LEU A 83 5.66 -12.01 8.02
N ASN A 84 4.45 -11.73 8.50
CA ASN A 84 4.27 -11.06 9.79
C ASN A 84 4.98 -11.81 10.93
N THR A 85 4.80 -13.14 10.99
CA THR A 85 5.45 -13.98 12.01
C THR A 85 6.96 -13.99 11.85
N LEU A 86 7.46 -14.05 10.62
CA LEU A 86 8.90 -14.02 10.33
C LEU A 86 9.54 -12.72 10.81
N PHE A 87 8.98 -11.57 10.42
CA PHE A 87 9.53 -10.27 10.78
C PHE A 87 9.38 -9.96 12.28
N ASP A 88 8.31 -10.43 12.92
CA ASP A 88 8.19 -10.38 14.37
C ASP A 88 9.30 -11.16 15.07
N ARG A 89 9.59 -12.40 14.62
CA ARG A 89 10.69 -13.22 15.18
C ARG A 89 12.06 -12.57 14.94
N ILE A 90 12.32 -12.06 13.74
CA ILE A 90 13.54 -11.33 13.41
C ILE A 90 13.71 -10.12 14.34
N SER A 91 12.64 -9.36 14.62
CA SER A 91 12.70 -8.18 15.48
C SER A 91 13.09 -8.48 16.94
N ARG A 92 12.86 -9.72 17.39
CA ARG A 92 13.14 -10.18 18.75
C ARG A 92 14.52 -10.80 18.90
N ASP A 93 15.08 -11.30 17.81
CA ASP A 93 16.38 -11.95 17.77
C ASP A 93 17.52 -10.91 17.85
N HIS A 94 18.06 -10.75 19.05
CA HIS A 94 19.10 -9.76 19.30
C HIS A 94 20.39 -10.08 18.57
N ASP A 95 20.82 -11.34 18.62
CA ASP A 95 22.10 -11.77 18.07
C ASP A 95 22.08 -11.69 16.54
N PHE A 96 20.96 -12.05 15.92
CA PHE A 96 20.76 -11.88 14.48
C PHE A 96 20.82 -10.41 14.05
N LEU A 97 20.08 -9.53 14.76
CA LEU A 97 20.07 -8.10 14.43
C LEU A 97 21.44 -7.46 14.62
N VAL A 98 22.16 -7.77 15.70
CA VAL A 98 23.51 -7.24 15.94
C VAL A 98 24.48 -7.75 14.88
N SER A 99 24.54 -9.06 14.64
CA SER A 99 25.47 -9.63 13.67
C SER A 99 25.23 -9.13 12.24
N THR A 100 23.98 -8.85 11.87
CA THR A 100 23.62 -8.34 10.53
C THR A 100 23.82 -6.84 10.38
N LEU A 101 23.49 -6.05 11.40
CA LEU A 101 23.47 -4.58 11.31
C LEU A 101 24.78 -3.92 11.77
N GLN A 102 25.63 -4.61 12.51
CA GLN A 102 26.84 -4.00 13.08
C GLN A 102 27.80 -3.46 12.02
N SER A 103 27.93 -4.13 10.86
CA SER A 103 28.73 -3.63 9.73
C SER A 103 27.99 -2.58 8.88
N LEU A 104 26.66 -2.60 8.87
CA LEU A 104 25.84 -1.64 8.13
C LEU A 104 25.73 -0.30 8.86
N GLY A 105 25.68 -0.33 10.19
CA GLY A 105 25.70 0.85 11.06
C GLY A 105 27.03 1.63 11.04
N THR A 106 27.95 1.36 10.12
CA THR A 106 29.10 2.22 9.83
C THR A 106 29.04 2.85 8.44
N SER A 107 28.03 2.50 7.63
CA SER A 107 27.94 2.89 6.22
C SER A 107 27.11 4.16 6.01
N ASP A 108 26.12 4.44 6.86
CA ASP A 108 25.32 5.68 6.82
C ASP A 108 24.88 6.15 8.21
N GLU A 109 24.87 7.47 8.43
CA GLU A 109 24.59 8.10 9.73
C GLU A 109 23.18 7.77 10.25
N PHE A 110 22.21 7.68 9.34
CA PHE A 110 20.82 7.43 9.71
C PHE A 110 20.62 6.04 10.32
N THR A 111 21.08 4.99 9.62
CA THR A 111 21.03 3.61 10.11
C THR A 111 21.86 3.44 11.38
N THR A 112 23.02 4.11 11.46
CA THR A 112 23.85 4.13 12.67
C THR A 112 23.04 4.60 13.88
N ARG A 113 22.34 5.73 13.75
CA ARG A 113 21.51 6.30 14.82
C ARG A 113 20.37 5.37 15.23
N VAL A 114 19.64 4.79 14.26
CA VAL A 114 18.56 3.83 14.54
C VAL A 114 19.09 2.61 15.29
N PHE A 115 20.23 2.07 14.87
CA PHE A 115 20.85 0.92 15.52
C PHE A 115 21.34 1.25 16.94
N GLN A 116 21.92 2.42 17.16
CA GLN A 116 22.28 2.90 18.49
C GLN A 116 21.07 3.05 19.42
N MET A 117 19.94 3.55 18.91
CA MET A 117 18.68 3.61 19.68
C MET A 117 18.19 2.21 20.07
N TYR A 118 18.28 1.24 19.16
CA TYR A 118 17.96 -0.16 19.45
C TYR A 118 18.83 -0.72 20.58
N LEU A 119 20.16 -0.55 20.50
CA LEU A 119 21.09 -1.03 21.54
C LEU A 119 20.80 -0.38 22.89
N LYS A 120 20.57 0.94 22.91
CA LYS A 120 20.22 1.68 24.14
C LYS A 120 18.93 1.15 24.76
N GLN A 121 17.87 0.94 23.97
CA GLN A 121 16.61 0.38 24.47
C GLN A 121 16.82 -1.00 25.12
N ARG A 122 17.68 -1.84 24.52
CA ARG A 122 17.98 -3.17 25.06
C ARG A 122 18.69 -3.09 26.40
N LEU A 123 19.66 -2.19 26.55
CA LEU A 123 20.38 -1.96 27.80
C LEU A 123 19.45 -1.45 28.92
N GLU A 124 18.50 -0.58 28.58
CA GLU A 124 17.52 -0.03 29.53
C GLU A 124 16.47 -1.06 29.98
N GLY A 125 16.38 -2.22 29.33
CA GLY A 125 15.44 -3.28 29.71
C GLY A 125 13.97 -2.87 29.53
N ALA A 126 13.68 -1.99 28.56
CA ALA A 126 12.33 -1.47 28.33
C ALA A 126 11.33 -2.60 28.10
N LYS A 127 10.32 -2.71 28.99
CA LYS A 127 9.25 -3.70 28.86
C LYS A 127 8.30 -3.27 27.73
N LYS A 128 8.04 -4.19 26.80
CA LYS A 128 7.06 -4.03 25.72
C LYS A 128 5.86 -4.95 26.03
N PRO A 129 4.81 -4.46 26.71
CA PRO A 129 3.67 -5.31 27.06
C PRO A 129 2.93 -5.84 25.82
N CYS A 130 2.93 -5.07 24.73
CA CYS A 130 2.38 -5.43 23.43
C CYS A 130 3.17 -4.70 22.32
N VAL A 131 3.20 -5.29 21.13
CA VAL A 131 3.74 -4.67 19.91
C VAL A 131 2.75 -4.95 18.77
N ILE A 132 2.33 -3.90 18.07
CA ILE A 132 1.56 -4.00 16.83
C ILE A 132 2.51 -3.78 15.66
N GLY A 133 2.43 -4.67 14.67
CA GLY A 133 3.10 -4.52 13.38
C GLY A 133 2.08 -4.25 12.28
N ILE A 134 2.17 -3.09 11.64
CA ILE A 134 1.44 -2.77 10.41
C ILE A 134 2.47 -2.81 9.28
N HIS A 135 2.31 -3.77 8.38
CA HIS A 135 3.33 -4.10 7.38
C HIS A 135 2.75 -4.11 5.97
N ARG A 136 3.59 -3.80 4.99
CA ARG A 136 3.27 -4.00 3.57
C ARG A 136 4.39 -4.77 2.91
N SER A 137 4.05 -5.85 2.22
CA SER A 137 4.99 -6.62 1.42
C SER A 137 4.74 -6.33 -0.04
N ASP A 138 5.75 -5.80 -0.73
CA ASP A 138 5.62 -5.35 -2.11
C ASP A 138 6.21 -6.38 -3.07
N TYR A 139 5.52 -6.61 -4.19
CA TYR A 139 5.85 -7.66 -5.15
C TYR A 139 5.78 -7.16 -6.58
N LEU A 140 6.64 -7.73 -7.44
CA LEU A 140 6.54 -7.62 -8.90
C LEU A 140 6.30 -8.98 -9.52
N ILE A 141 5.52 -9.01 -10.60
CA ILE A 141 5.32 -10.23 -11.39
C ILE A 141 6.46 -10.36 -12.40
N ASN A 142 7.30 -11.38 -12.21
CA ASN A 142 8.31 -11.75 -13.19
C ASN A 142 7.65 -12.56 -14.32
N ALA A 143 7.63 -12.01 -15.54
CA ALA A 143 7.06 -12.65 -16.72
C ALA A 143 8.11 -13.50 -17.46
N GLY A 144 8.69 -14.49 -16.75
CA GLY A 144 9.68 -15.40 -17.29
C GLY A 144 9.06 -16.64 -17.96
N ALA A 145 9.69 -17.79 -17.75
CA ALA A 145 9.09 -19.09 -18.09
C ALA A 145 7.78 -19.34 -17.33
N GLU A 146 7.68 -18.81 -16.12
CA GLU A 146 6.48 -18.85 -15.28
C GLU A 146 6.16 -17.42 -14.80
N LEU A 147 4.87 -17.17 -14.55
CA LEU A 147 4.39 -15.95 -13.89
C LEU A 147 4.58 -16.08 -12.39
N GLN A 148 5.65 -15.49 -11.87
CA GLN A 148 5.99 -15.60 -10.45
C GLN A 148 5.97 -14.23 -9.78
N ALA A 149 5.25 -14.12 -8.67
CA ALA A 149 5.41 -12.99 -7.75
C ALA A 149 6.78 -13.06 -7.07
N LYS A 150 7.56 -11.98 -7.16
CA LYS A 150 8.84 -11.82 -6.49
C LYS A 150 8.75 -10.65 -5.54
N GLN A 151 9.09 -10.88 -4.27
CA GLN A 151 9.11 -9.83 -3.26
C GLN A 151 10.23 -8.84 -3.59
N VAL A 152 9.90 -7.55 -3.58
CA VAL A 152 10.84 -6.45 -3.78
C VAL A 152 11.29 -5.92 -2.43
N GLU A 153 10.35 -5.65 -1.54
CA GLU A 153 10.62 -5.11 -0.21
C GLU A 153 9.55 -5.49 0.80
N PHE A 154 9.89 -5.34 2.08
CA PHE A 154 8.97 -5.49 3.20
C PHE A 154 9.03 -4.25 4.07
N ASN A 155 7.97 -3.45 3.99
CA ASN A 155 7.82 -2.19 4.70
C ASN A 155 7.34 -2.45 6.12
N THR A 156 8.19 -2.16 7.12
CA THR A 156 7.91 -2.34 8.55
C THR A 156 7.56 -1.04 9.28
N ILE A 157 7.66 0.10 8.60
CA ILE A 157 7.40 1.43 9.13
C ILE A 157 6.64 2.26 8.09
N ALA A 158 5.65 3.02 8.55
CA ALA A 158 4.91 4.00 7.72
C ALA A 158 4.43 3.43 6.38
N ALA A 159 3.79 2.25 6.41
CA ALA A 159 3.22 1.63 5.23
C ALA A 159 1.98 2.40 4.72
N SER A 160 2.20 3.35 3.80
CA SER A 160 1.15 4.17 3.20
C SER A 160 0.13 3.39 2.35
N PHE A 161 -0.96 4.09 2.01
CA PHE A 161 -2.03 3.75 1.07
C PHE A 161 -2.97 2.64 1.50
N ALA A 162 -3.04 2.35 2.80
CA ALA A 162 -4.02 1.40 3.28
C ALA A 162 -5.46 1.88 3.06
N SER A 163 -5.76 3.13 3.41
CA SER A 163 -7.10 3.68 3.29
C SER A 163 -7.43 3.95 1.82
N LEU A 164 -6.53 4.64 1.11
CA LEU A 164 -6.78 5.04 -0.27
C LEU A 164 -6.85 3.85 -1.23
N SER A 165 -6.05 2.79 -1.05
CA SER A 165 -6.12 1.61 -1.92
C SER A 165 -7.45 0.84 -1.80
N ALA A 166 -8.11 0.87 -0.64
CA ALA A 166 -9.45 0.31 -0.50
C ALA A 166 -10.45 1.10 -1.35
N VAL A 167 -10.38 2.43 -1.28
CA VAL A 167 -11.21 3.35 -2.06
C VAL A 167 -10.94 3.22 -3.57
N VAL A 168 -9.70 2.98 -4.02
CA VAL A 168 -9.40 2.65 -5.43
C VAL A 168 -10.13 1.37 -5.88
N GLY A 169 -10.19 0.35 -5.02
CA GLY A 169 -10.94 -0.87 -5.32
C GLY A 169 -12.44 -0.60 -5.54
N ASP A 170 -13.03 0.28 -4.71
CA ASP A 170 -14.41 0.73 -4.88
C ASP A 170 -14.60 1.57 -6.15
N PHE A 171 -13.65 2.44 -6.48
CA PHE A 171 -13.65 3.20 -7.72
C PHE A 171 -13.69 2.28 -8.95
N HIS A 172 -12.84 1.24 -9.01
CA HIS A 172 -12.84 0.31 -10.14
C HIS A 172 -14.14 -0.49 -10.25
N ARG A 173 -14.77 -0.85 -9.12
CA ARG A 173 -16.11 -1.45 -9.11
C ARG A 173 -17.16 -0.49 -9.66
N TYR A 174 -17.16 0.76 -9.20
CA TYR A 174 -18.05 1.80 -9.68
C TYR A 174 -17.90 2.02 -11.20
N MET A 175 -16.67 2.16 -11.70
CA MET A 175 -16.41 2.37 -13.12
C MET A 175 -16.89 1.19 -13.96
N LEU A 176 -16.69 -0.04 -13.48
CA LEU A 176 -17.21 -1.25 -14.13
C LEU A 176 -18.74 -1.21 -14.22
N GLU A 177 -19.43 -0.91 -13.12
CA GLU A 177 -20.90 -0.85 -13.08
C GLU A 177 -21.47 0.28 -13.94
N ARG A 178 -20.84 1.46 -13.89
CA ARG A 178 -21.34 2.68 -14.54
C ARG A 178 -21.12 2.68 -16.04
N THR A 179 -19.99 2.14 -16.50
CA THR A 179 -19.51 2.30 -17.89
C THR A 179 -19.27 0.98 -18.61
N ALA A 180 -19.17 -0.14 -17.87
CA ALA A 180 -18.66 -1.41 -18.37
C ALA A 180 -17.30 -1.31 -19.08
N TYR A 181 -16.55 -0.22 -18.81
CA TYR A 181 -15.31 0.16 -19.50
C TYR A 181 -15.43 0.19 -21.04
N LYS A 182 -16.62 0.52 -21.57
CA LYS A 182 -16.85 0.63 -23.02
C LYS A 182 -15.97 1.72 -23.64
N HIS A 183 -15.34 1.44 -24.78
CA HIS A 183 -14.37 2.32 -25.46
C HIS A 183 -13.01 2.46 -24.75
N LEU A 184 -12.96 2.33 -23.41
CA LEU A 184 -11.71 2.21 -22.66
C LEU A 184 -11.05 0.84 -22.92
N LEU A 185 -11.83 -0.25 -22.91
CA LEU A 185 -11.35 -1.59 -23.31
C LEU A 185 -11.32 -1.73 -24.83
N LYS A 186 -10.15 -2.00 -25.39
CA LYS A 186 -9.95 -2.36 -26.81
C LYS A 186 -10.05 -3.86 -27.05
N ALA A 187 -9.70 -4.67 -26.05
CA ALA A 187 -9.87 -6.12 -26.07
C ALA A 187 -9.99 -6.68 -24.64
N GLY A 188 -10.56 -7.87 -24.53
CA GLY A 188 -10.77 -8.56 -23.26
C GLY A 188 -12.03 -8.10 -22.52
N ARG A 189 -12.19 -8.57 -21.29
CA ARG A 189 -13.31 -8.23 -20.40
C ARG A 189 -12.83 -8.14 -18.97
N ILE A 190 -13.46 -7.25 -18.21
CA ILE A 190 -13.32 -7.17 -16.76
C ILE A 190 -14.67 -7.58 -16.16
N THR A 191 -14.63 -8.42 -15.13
CA THR A 191 -15.78 -8.87 -14.37
C THR A 191 -15.61 -8.51 -12.90
N ARG A 192 -16.72 -8.40 -12.18
CA ARG A 192 -16.73 -7.94 -10.79
C ARG A 192 -15.85 -8.85 -9.91
N GLU A 193 -15.86 -10.15 -10.16
CA GLU A 193 -15.12 -11.18 -9.42
C GLU A 193 -13.60 -11.11 -9.63
N GLN A 194 -13.14 -10.32 -10.61
CA GLN A 194 -11.72 -10.04 -10.85
C GLN A 194 -11.23 -8.82 -10.06
N ILE A 195 -12.11 -8.07 -9.40
CA ILE A 195 -11.77 -6.92 -8.54
C ILE A 195 -12.01 -7.32 -7.08
N PRO A 196 -10.99 -7.81 -6.36
CA PRO A 196 -11.16 -8.35 -5.02
C PRO A 196 -11.65 -7.28 -4.02
N PRO A 197 -12.36 -7.66 -2.95
CA PRO A 197 -12.61 -6.76 -1.83
C PRO A 197 -11.27 -6.34 -1.19
N ASN A 198 -11.24 -5.14 -0.64
CA ASN A 198 -10.07 -4.63 0.07
C ASN A 198 -10.53 -3.97 1.38
N GLU A 199 -10.18 -4.61 2.50
CA GLU A 199 -10.60 -4.21 3.85
C GLU A 199 -9.48 -3.46 4.60
N SER A 200 -8.44 -3.01 3.88
CA SER A 200 -7.29 -2.30 4.48
C SER A 200 -7.68 -1.01 5.19
N LEU A 201 -8.78 -0.36 4.77
CA LEU A 201 -9.33 0.83 5.42
C LEU A 201 -9.73 0.58 6.89
N THR A 202 -10.45 -0.50 7.18
CA THR A 202 -10.96 -0.79 8.53
C THR A 202 -9.98 -1.60 9.36
N SER A 203 -9.35 -2.62 8.77
CA SER A 203 -8.48 -3.57 9.47
C SER A 203 -7.27 -2.95 10.18
N ILE A 204 -6.73 -1.84 9.67
CA ILE A 204 -5.68 -1.10 10.38
C ILE A 204 -6.23 -0.41 11.63
N GLY A 205 -7.39 0.24 11.51
CA GLY A 205 -8.08 0.84 12.65
C GLY A 205 -8.38 -0.20 13.73
N ASP A 206 -8.89 -1.37 13.32
CA ASP A 206 -9.16 -2.50 14.22
C ASP A 206 -7.89 -3.00 14.90
N GLY A 207 -6.78 -3.11 14.16
CA GLY A 207 -5.49 -3.52 14.70
C GLY A 207 -4.93 -2.53 15.73
N ILE A 208 -5.06 -1.22 15.48
CA ILE A 208 -4.69 -0.17 16.43
C ILE A 208 -5.58 -0.23 17.68
N ALA A 209 -6.89 -0.38 17.50
CA ALA A 209 -7.84 -0.51 18.60
C ALA A 209 -7.51 -1.71 19.50
N ALA A 210 -7.22 -2.87 18.90
CA ALA A 210 -6.84 -4.07 19.64
C ALA A 210 -5.57 -3.86 20.49
N GLY A 211 -4.55 -3.17 19.98
CA GLY A 211 -3.37 -2.86 20.79
C GLY A 211 -3.61 -1.79 21.85
N PHE A 212 -4.52 -0.84 21.62
CA PHE A 212 -4.96 0.11 22.65
C PHE A 212 -5.68 -0.60 23.80
N GLU A 213 -6.57 -1.54 23.48
CA GLU A 213 -7.23 -2.39 24.48
C GLU A 213 -6.21 -3.21 25.28
N LEU A 214 -5.21 -3.80 24.62
CA LEU A 214 -4.12 -4.52 25.27
C LEU A 214 -3.22 -3.62 26.13
N TYR A 215 -3.13 -2.32 25.81
CA TYR A 215 -2.41 -1.36 26.64
C TYR A 215 -3.13 -1.10 27.97
N GLY A 216 -4.46 -1.17 27.99
CA GLY A 216 -5.27 -1.25 29.22
C GLY A 216 -5.38 0.04 30.03
N GLN A 217 -5.18 1.21 29.42
CA GLN A 217 -5.33 2.52 30.07
C GLN A 217 -6.38 3.36 29.34
N SER A 218 -7.56 3.55 29.94
CA SER A 218 -8.70 4.22 29.30
C SER A 218 -8.43 5.67 28.92
N GLU A 219 -7.63 6.38 29.72
CA GLU A 219 -7.28 7.79 29.50
C GLU A 219 -6.06 7.97 28.58
N ALA A 220 -5.46 6.88 28.10
CA ALA A 220 -4.36 6.96 27.15
C ALA A 220 -4.87 7.41 25.77
N VAL A 221 -3.94 7.82 24.92
CA VAL A 221 -4.24 8.22 23.54
C VAL A 221 -3.32 7.48 22.56
N VAL A 222 -3.83 7.26 21.35
CA VAL A 222 -2.99 6.82 20.23
C VAL A 222 -2.31 8.03 19.63
N VAL A 223 -0.97 8.04 19.66
CA VAL A 223 -0.17 9.12 19.08
C VAL A 223 0.24 8.74 17.65
N MET A 224 -0.26 9.49 16.68
CA MET A 224 0.19 9.42 15.28
C MET A 224 1.37 10.36 15.06
N VAL A 225 2.55 9.82 14.81
CA VAL A 225 3.75 10.60 14.49
C VAL A 225 3.77 10.90 12.99
N VAL A 226 3.58 12.17 12.62
CA VAL A 226 3.39 12.60 11.22
C VAL A 226 4.42 13.64 10.79
N GLN A 227 4.64 13.74 9.48
CA GLN A 227 5.51 14.77 8.90
C GLN A 227 4.76 16.12 8.77
N PRO A 228 5.41 17.26 9.07
CA PRO A 228 4.86 18.57 8.77
C PRO A 228 4.62 18.73 7.26
N GLY A 229 3.44 19.25 6.88
CA GLY A 229 3.13 19.48 5.47
C GLY A 229 2.79 18.22 4.66
N GLU A 230 2.51 17.09 5.32
CA GLU A 230 2.10 15.85 4.66
C GLU A 230 0.93 16.09 3.68
N ARG A 231 1.12 15.64 2.45
CA ARG A 231 0.13 15.77 1.37
C ARG A 231 -0.84 14.60 1.34
N ASN A 232 -0.37 13.42 1.73
CA ASN A 232 -1.16 12.19 1.87
C ASN A 232 -1.86 12.09 3.23
N VAL A 233 -2.25 13.23 3.81
CA VAL A 233 -2.84 13.28 5.17
C VAL A 233 -4.22 12.58 5.23
N TYR A 234 -4.91 12.46 4.10
CA TYR A 234 -6.23 11.85 4.02
C TYR A 234 -6.19 10.32 4.06
N ASP A 235 -5.03 9.72 3.79
CA ASP A 235 -4.83 8.29 4.04
C ASP A 235 -4.71 7.99 5.54
N GLN A 236 -4.32 9.00 6.34
CA GLN A 236 -4.09 8.90 7.79
C GLN A 236 -5.31 9.28 8.64
N ARG A 237 -6.30 9.98 8.06
CA ARG A 237 -7.44 10.57 8.76
C ARG A 237 -8.71 9.80 8.47
#